data_AF-A0A945H9R3-F1
#
_entry.id   AF-A0A945H9R3-F1
#
_cell.length_a   1.000
_cell.length_b   1.000
_cell.length_c   1.000
_cell.angle_alpha   90.00
_cell.angle_beta   90.00
_cell.angle_gamma   90.00
#
_symmetry.space_group_name_H-M   'P 1'
#
loop_
_entity.id
_entity.type
_entity.pdbx_description
1 polymer ?
#
loop_
_entity_poly.entity_id
_entity_poly.type
_entity_poly.pdbx_seq_one_letter_code
_entity_poly.pdbx_strand_id
1 'polypeptide(L)'
;VLIVFVSSWLQPATVTDEMLETRVLDVVDRLLSRTKFSLFPFLPSYWVSSGITQWVEGALMGTLFFGLVLLSHTLFFGYLASTRTGEFFYGALSSVNSRGSGSSAGWKFWRRKPALGQAPFAPKLLDRLAGLLWWGRADTRALIVKDVRTFLRDASQWGQSLILLGLLIAYIVNLRHFSHRLTSDFWIDLTSYLNLGACALNLATLTTRFVFPQISLEGKRIWIIGMAPLGMRRTLMAKFLFSTAVSMSVTMALVGASCAMLSIPLERILYFTLTVGVMAFTLNALAVGLGAVYPNFREDNPSKIVSGFGGTLCLVLSFLYIIGMLSLMAATSRWAFGGSSAVIFGLGWGLFLGGSFLLGWLPLRAGIRKMASVEI
;
A
#
# COMPACT_ATOMS: atom_id res chain seq x y z
N VAL A 1 -11.73 5.32 18.44
CA VAL A 1 -11.17 6.17 19.52
C VAL A 1 -9.74 6.57 19.23
N LEU A 2 -8.79 5.63 19.10
CA LEU A 2 -7.37 5.93 18.85
C LEU A 2 -7.11 6.68 17.53
N ILE A 3 -7.78 6.27 16.43
CA ILE A 3 -7.71 6.96 15.14
C ILE A 3 -8.31 8.37 15.21
N VAL A 4 -9.42 8.54 15.96
CA VAL A 4 -10.06 9.85 16.14
C VAL A 4 -9.15 10.79 16.94
N PHE A 5 -8.53 10.27 18.01
CA PHE A 5 -7.57 10.99 18.83
C PHE A 5 -6.35 11.43 18.02
N VAL A 6 -5.73 10.51 17.27
CA VAL A 6 -4.61 10.81 16.37
C VAL A 6 -5.02 11.81 15.29
N SER A 7 -6.23 11.68 14.71
CA SER A 7 -6.72 12.62 13.72
C SER A 7 -6.93 14.02 14.28
N SER A 8 -7.43 14.16 15.51
CA SER A 8 -7.59 15.44 16.21
C SER A 8 -6.25 16.04 16.63
N TRP A 9 -5.26 15.20 16.88
CA TRP A 9 -3.93 15.63 17.29
C TRP A 9 -3.06 16.09 16.11
N LEU A 10 -3.28 15.53 14.91
CA LEU A 10 -2.61 15.90 13.66
C LEU A 10 -3.26 17.06 12.90
N GLN A 11 -4.32 17.67 13.43
CA GLN A 11 -4.95 18.83 12.77
C GLN A 11 -3.96 20.01 12.74
N PRO A 12 -3.65 20.56 11.54
CA PRO A 12 -2.80 21.74 11.43
C PRO A 12 -3.49 22.93 12.10
N ALA A 13 -2.82 23.51 13.11
CA ALA A 13 -3.31 24.70 13.79
C ALA A 13 -3.35 25.88 12.81
N THR A 14 -4.50 26.54 12.72
CA THR A 14 -4.66 27.76 11.90
C THR A 14 -3.92 28.91 12.57
N VAL A 15 -2.81 29.34 11.99
CA VAL A 15 -2.14 30.60 12.34
C VAL A 15 -2.71 31.67 11.41
N THR A 16 -3.35 32.68 11.97
CA THR A 16 -3.82 33.88 11.24
C THR A 16 -2.69 34.89 11.11
N ASP A 17 -2.66 35.65 10.02
CA ASP A 17 -1.57 36.58 9.69
C ASP A 17 -1.37 37.68 10.78
N GLU A 18 -2.43 38.06 11.47
CA GLU A 18 -2.42 39.01 12.60
C GLU A 18 -1.63 38.49 13.83
N MET A 19 -1.55 37.16 14.00
CA MET A 19 -0.76 36.51 15.06
C MET A 19 0.74 36.45 14.73
N LEU A 20 1.09 36.49 13.45
CA LEU A 20 2.47 36.47 12.96
C LEU A 20 3.15 37.83 13.16
N GLU A 21 2.42 38.94 13.11
CA GLU A 21 3.00 40.28 13.33
C GLU A 21 3.16 40.65 14.81
N THR A 22 2.26 40.19 15.70
CA THR A 22 2.23 40.67 17.09
C THR A 22 2.71 39.64 18.14
N ARG A 23 2.73 38.35 17.81
CA ARG A 23 2.97 37.25 18.78
C ARG A 23 3.77 36.06 18.21
N VAL A 24 4.85 36.34 17.50
CA VAL A 24 5.73 35.31 16.90
C VAL A 24 6.14 34.21 17.89
N LEU A 25 6.51 34.57 19.13
CA LEU A 25 6.92 33.59 20.15
C LEU A 25 5.78 32.67 20.63
N ASP A 26 4.55 33.18 20.68
CA ASP A 26 3.35 32.43 21.08
C ASP A 26 2.92 31.46 19.97
N VAL A 27 3.11 31.87 18.71
CA VAL A 27 2.94 31.01 17.53
C VAL A 27 4.00 29.90 17.51
N VAL A 28 5.27 30.23 17.78
CA VAL A 28 6.35 29.24 17.86
C VAL A 28 6.11 28.26 19.01
N ASP A 29 5.71 28.70 20.21
CA ASP A 29 5.41 27.78 21.31
C ASP A 29 4.16 26.94 21.04
N ARG A 30 3.16 27.45 20.32
CA ARG A 30 2.01 26.65 19.83
C ARG A 30 2.42 25.61 18.80
N LEU A 31 3.29 25.95 17.84
CA LEU A 31 3.81 25.00 16.86
C LEU A 31 4.68 23.92 17.53
N LEU A 32 5.51 24.32 18.48
CA LEU A 32 6.37 23.43 19.26
C LEU A 32 5.59 22.63 20.31
N SER A 33 4.41 23.07 20.74
CA SER A 33 3.58 22.35 21.72
C SER A 33 3.23 20.93 21.27
N ARG A 34 3.03 20.73 19.95
CA ARG A 34 2.80 19.40 19.36
C ARG A 34 4.07 18.53 19.37
N THR A 35 5.25 19.15 19.39
CA THR A 35 6.54 18.46 19.52
C THR A 35 6.98 18.22 20.96
N LYS A 36 6.29 18.80 21.97
CA LYS A 36 6.55 18.54 23.41
C LYS A 36 6.36 17.06 23.78
N PHE A 37 5.67 16.26 22.95
CA PHE A 37 5.65 14.79 23.10
C PHE A 37 7.06 14.19 23.11
N SER A 38 7.99 14.68 22.29
CA SER A 38 9.37 14.19 22.23
C SER A 38 10.20 14.53 23.49
N LEU A 39 9.68 15.44 24.33
CA LEU A 39 10.27 15.85 25.62
C LEU A 39 9.69 15.08 26.80
N PHE A 40 8.88 14.03 26.58
CA PHE A 40 8.33 13.25 27.69
C PHE A 40 9.47 12.65 28.54
N PRO A 41 9.49 12.84 29.87
CA PRO A 41 10.62 12.43 30.72
C PRO A 41 10.92 10.93 30.72
N PHE A 42 9.98 10.10 30.27
CA PHE A 42 10.13 8.64 30.20
C PHE A 42 10.58 8.13 28.83
N LEU A 43 10.79 9.02 27.86
CA LEU A 43 11.25 8.61 26.53
C LEU A 43 12.77 8.54 26.47
N PRO A 44 13.34 7.52 25.79
CA PRO A 44 14.78 7.45 25.56
C PRO A 44 15.34 8.68 24.84
N SER A 45 14.55 9.32 23.98
CA SER A 45 14.94 10.57 23.29
C SER A 45 15.24 11.71 24.27
N TYR A 46 14.47 11.80 25.35
CA TYR A 46 14.68 12.80 26.39
C TYR A 46 15.99 12.55 27.13
N TRP A 47 16.24 11.31 27.58
CA TRP A 47 17.47 10.97 28.32
C TRP A 47 18.74 11.17 27.48
N VAL A 48 18.70 10.85 26.19
CA VAL A 48 19.83 11.09 25.27
C VAL A 48 20.06 12.60 25.12
N SER A 49 19.00 13.36 24.85
CA SER A 49 19.10 14.81 24.67
C SER A 49 19.60 15.50 25.93
N SER A 50 19.06 15.18 27.11
CA SER A 50 19.43 15.79 28.39
C SER A 50 20.85 15.39 28.82
N GLY A 51 21.27 14.16 28.53
CA GLY A 51 22.65 13.72 28.77
C GLY A 51 23.66 14.52 27.94
N ILE A 52 23.36 14.77 26.66
CA ILE A 52 24.23 15.54 25.77
C ILE A 52 24.28 17.02 26.19
N THR A 53 23.13 17.64 26.50
CA THR A 53 23.10 19.06 26.90
C THR A 53 23.85 19.29 28.21
N GLN A 54 23.67 18.41 29.19
CA GLN A 54 24.37 18.52 30.48
C GLN A 54 25.87 18.25 30.35
N TRP A 55 26.29 17.45 29.38
CA TRP A 55 27.70 17.25 29.08
C TRP A 55 28.33 18.53 28.53
N VAL A 56 27.64 19.21 27.60
CA VAL A 56 28.07 20.49 27.03
C VAL A 56 28.13 21.59 28.09
N GLU A 57 27.21 21.59 29.06
CA GLU A 57 27.17 22.53 30.19
C GLU A 57 28.20 22.22 31.30
N GLY A 58 28.98 21.15 31.17
CA GLY A 58 29.99 20.74 32.17
C GLY A 58 29.43 20.03 33.40
N ALA A 59 28.13 19.74 33.42
CA ALA A 59 27.46 18.98 34.48
C ALA A 59 27.67 17.46 34.29
N LEU A 60 28.86 16.99 34.70
CA LEU A 60 29.26 15.58 34.58
C LEU A 60 28.31 14.61 35.32
N MET A 61 27.82 14.99 36.50
CA MET A 61 26.93 14.13 37.30
C MET A 61 25.58 13.90 36.61
N GLY A 62 25.05 14.91 35.94
CA GLY A 62 23.79 14.80 35.20
C GLY A 62 23.93 13.94 33.94
N THR A 63 25.05 14.10 33.22
CA THR A 63 25.43 13.25 32.08
C THR A 63 25.53 11.77 32.47
N LEU A 64 26.22 11.49 33.58
CA LEU A 64 26.36 10.14 34.12
C LEU A 64 25.01 9.55 34.55
N PHE A 65 24.16 10.34 35.20
CA PHE A 65 22.82 9.92 35.59
C PHE A 65 21.99 9.47 34.39
N PHE A 66 21.88 10.31 33.35
CA PHE A 66 21.11 9.94 32.15
C PHE A 66 21.73 8.80 31.35
N GLY A 67 23.07 8.71 31.31
CA GLY A 67 23.78 7.57 30.73
C GLY A 67 23.48 6.25 31.43
N LEU A 68 23.44 6.25 32.76
CA LEU A 68 23.09 5.07 33.57
C LEU A 68 21.62 4.69 33.42
N VAL A 69 20.71 5.66 33.34
CA VAL A 69 19.29 5.41 33.07
C VAL A 69 19.11 4.72 31.71
N LEU A 70 19.78 5.19 30.66
CA LEU A 70 19.76 4.58 29.32
C LEU A 70 20.33 3.15 29.35
N LEU A 71 21.46 2.95 30.02
CA LEU A 71 22.08 1.63 30.15
C LEU A 71 21.16 0.66 30.90
N SER A 72 20.56 1.09 32.01
CA SER A 72 19.63 0.26 32.79
C SER A 72 18.42 -0.16 31.94
N HIS A 73 17.82 0.77 31.18
CA HIS A 73 16.67 0.46 30.33
C HIS A 73 17.05 -0.46 29.15
N THR A 74 18.20 -0.25 28.51
CA THR A 74 18.64 -1.13 27.41
C THR A 74 18.93 -2.54 27.89
N LEU A 75 19.57 -2.70 29.06
CA LEU A 75 19.79 -4.01 29.68
C LEU A 75 18.48 -4.66 30.11
N PHE A 76 17.56 -3.91 30.73
CA PHE A 76 16.26 -4.42 31.16
C PHE A 76 15.42 -4.92 29.98
N PHE A 77 15.25 -4.09 28.94
CA PHE A 77 14.49 -4.50 27.75
C PHE A 77 15.22 -5.56 26.93
N GLY A 78 16.56 -5.53 26.88
CA GLY A 78 17.37 -6.58 26.27
C GLY A 78 17.22 -7.94 26.98
N TYR A 79 17.22 -7.94 28.31
CA TYR A 79 16.96 -9.14 29.12
C TYR A 79 15.53 -9.66 28.96
N LEU A 80 14.54 -8.77 28.93
CA LEU A 80 13.15 -9.16 28.69
C LEU A 80 12.96 -9.75 27.28
N ALA A 81 13.62 -9.15 26.28
CA ALA A 81 13.63 -9.67 24.91
C ALA A 81 14.25 -11.07 24.87
N SER A 82 15.43 -11.28 25.46
CA SER A 82 16.11 -12.58 25.39
C SER A 82 15.39 -13.69 26.17
N THR A 83 14.79 -13.39 27.32
CA THR A 83 14.22 -14.43 28.21
C THR A 83 12.74 -14.68 27.98
N ARG A 84 11.92 -13.64 27.87
CA ARG A 84 10.46 -13.77 27.83
C ARG A 84 9.93 -13.77 26.43
N THR A 85 10.53 -13.04 25.49
CA THR A 85 9.95 -12.96 24.14
C THR A 85 10.25 -14.18 23.27
N GLY A 86 11.29 -14.97 23.57
CA GLY A 86 11.67 -16.14 22.78
C GLY A 86 10.54 -17.16 22.61
N GLU A 87 9.85 -17.55 23.69
CA GLU A 87 8.76 -18.53 23.65
C GLU A 87 7.52 -18.00 22.91
N PHE A 88 7.14 -16.74 23.16
CA PHE A 88 6.02 -16.10 22.48
C PHE A 88 6.31 -15.90 20.99
N PHE A 89 7.51 -15.45 20.64
CA PHE A 89 7.89 -15.15 19.27
C PHE A 89 8.06 -16.44 18.46
N TYR A 90 8.71 -17.46 19.03
CA TYR A 90 8.84 -18.77 18.39
C TYR A 90 7.49 -19.46 18.23
N GLY A 91 6.63 -19.42 19.27
CA GLY A 91 5.27 -19.95 19.20
C GLY A 91 4.41 -19.25 18.15
N ALA A 92 4.46 -17.91 18.10
CA ALA A 92 3.75 -17.12 17.09
C ALA A 92 4.28 -17.40 15.68
N LEU A 93 5.60 -17.35 15.47
CA LEU A 93 6.24 -17.59 14.18
C LEU A 93 5.99 -19.01 13.66
N SER A 94 6.08 -20.01 14.54
CA SER A 94 5.75 -21.41 14.23
C SER A 94 4.27 -21.56 13.89
N SER A 95 3.37 -20.88 14.61
CA SER A 95 1.94 -20.93 14.31
C SER A 95 1.59 -20.33 12.94
N VAL A 96 2.30 -19.27 12.52
CA VAL A 96 2.12 -18.60 11.22
C VAL A 96 2.70 -19.45 10.09
N ASN A 97 3.89 -20.04 10.29
CA ASN A 97 4.61 -20.80 9.27
C ASN A 97 4.22 -22.29 9.19
N SER A 98 3.59 -22.85 10.23
CA SER A 98 3.19 -24.26 10.21
C SER A 98 2.07 -24.53 9.18
N ARG A 99 2.21 -25.64 8.45
CA ARG A 99 1.27 -26.11 7.41
C ARG A 99 -0.15 -26.34 7.94
N GLY A 100 -0.29 -26.55 9.25
CA GLY A 100 -1.58 -26.64 9.92
C GLY A 100 -2.21 -25.27 10.09
N SER A 101 -3.01 -24.84 9.11
CA SER A 101 -4.13 -23.94 9.39
C SER A 101 -5.18 -24.73 10.19
N GLY A 102 -4.79 -25.19 11.37
CA GLY A 102 -5.52 -26.03 12.29
C GLY A 102 -5.40 -25.38 13.65
N SER A 103 -6.47 -24.72 14.06
CA SER A 103 -6.59 -23.99 15.32
C SER A 103 -5.91 -22.62 15.32
N SER A 104 -6.71 -21.61 14.98
CA SER A 104 -6.64 -20.24 15.50
C SER A 104 -5.75 -20.11 16.75
N ALA A 105 -4.54 -19.58 16.56
CA ALA A 105 -3.61 -19.27 17.65
C ALA A 105 -4.09 -18.11 18.56
N GLY A 106 -5.22 -17.47 18.25
CA GLY A 106 -5.82 -16.41 19.07
C GLY A 106 -6.57 -16.90 20.33
N TRP A 107 -6.78 -18.20 20.51
CA TRP A 107 -7.63 -18.71 21.60
C TRP A 107 -7.11 -20.00 22.26
N LYS A 108 -5.80 -20.23 22.22
CA LYS A 108 -5.16 -21.38 22.90
C LYS A 108 -4.85 -21.14 24.39
N PHE A 109 -5.23 -19.99 24.96
CA PHE A 109 -5.12 -19.77 26.41
C PHE A 109 -6.17 -20.55 27.21
N TRP A 110 -7.29 -20.98 26.59
CA TRP A 110 -8.45 -21.50 27.34
C TRP A 110 -8.92 -22.92 27.00
N ARG A 111 -8.32 -23.62 26.04
CA ARG A 111 -8.77 -24.99 25.73
C ARG A 111 -7.62 -25.98 25.63
N ARG A 112 -7.54 -26.85 26.64
CA ARG A 112 -6.84 -28.13 26.59
C ARG A 112 -7.34 -28.94 25.38
N LYS A 113 -6.40 -29.65 24.76
CA LYS A 113 -6.48 -30.37 23.47
C LYS A 113 -7.75 -31.23 23.26
N PRO A 114 -8.00 -31.65 22.01
CA PRO A 114 -7.72 -33.05 21.73
C PRO A 114 -6.68 -33.25 20.61
N ALA A 115 -6.26 -34.52 20.51
CA ALA A 115 -5.10 -35.04 19.79
C ALA A 115 -5.10 -34.79 18.28
N LEU A 116 -3.94 -35.07 17.65
CA LEU A 116 -3.72 -35.18 16.21
C LEU A 116 -4.66 -36.24 15.59
N GLY A 117 -5.93 -35.92 15.47
CA GLY A 117 -6.94 -36.71 14.76
C GLY A 117 -7.64 -35.81 13.78
N GLN A 118 -7.49 -36.14 12.49
CA GLN A 118 -8.24 -35.68 11.32
C GLN A 118 -9.38 -34.69 11.64
N ALA A 119 -9.05 -33.40 11.75
CA ALA A 119 -10.09 -32.38 11.80
C ALA A 119 -10.78 -32.39 10.43
N PRO A 120 -12.11 -32.61 10.35
CA PRO A 120 -12.82 -32.56 9.08
C PRO A 120 -12.59 -31.20 8.43
N PHE A 121 -12.40 -31.19 7.10
CA PHE A 121 -12.19 -29.99 6.30
C PHE A 121 -13.45 -29.11 6.35
N ALA A 122 -13.62 -28.36 7.43
CA ALA A 122 -14.70 -27.40 7.54
C ALA A 122 -14.42 -26.24 6.57
N PRO A 123 -15.36 -25.90 5.66
CA PRO A 123 -15.15 -24.80 4.73
C PRO A 123 -14.99 -23.50 5.52
N LYS A 124 -13.79 -22.92 5.43
CA LYS A 124 -13.40 -21.73 6.20
C LYS A 124 -14.15 -20.50 5.71
N LEU A 125 -14.10 -19.41 6.48
CA LEU A 125 -14.67 -18.11 6.09
C LEU A 125 -14.13 -17.65 4.73
N LEU A 126 -12.84 -17.88 4.46
CA LEU A 126 -12.23 -17.67 3.14
C LEU A 126 -12.80 -18.59 2.07
N ASP A 127 -13.09 -19.86 2.38
CA ASP A 127 -13.70 -20.77 1.43
C ASP A 127 -15.16 -20.34 1.17
N ARG A 128 -15.92 -19.89 2.18
CA ARG A 128 -17.28 -19.34 2.01
C ARG A 128 -17.30 -18.05 1.20
N LEU A 129 -16.40 -17.10 1.49
CA LEU A 129 -16.23 -15.87 0.71
C LEU A 129 -15.79 -16.17 -0.73
N ALA A 130 -14.93 -17.16 -0.91
CA ALA A 130 -14.54 -17.61 -2.23
C ALA A 130 -15.72 -18.28 -2.97
N GLY A 131 -16.71 -18.82 -2.26
CA GLY A 131 -17.98 -19.28 -2.83
C GLY A 131 -18.93 -18.15 -3.21
N LEU A 132 -18.77 -16.97 -2.61
CA LEU A 132 -19.49 -15.75 -2.95
C LEU A 132 -18.88 -15.05 -4.18
N LEU A 133 -17.60 -15.27 -4.47
CA LEU A 133 -16.97 -14.90 -5.74
C LEU A 133 -17.52 -15.78 -6.87
N TRP A 134 -18.64 -15.35 -7.44
CA TRP A 134 -19.35 -15.97 -8.58
C TRP A 134 -18.56 -16.04 -9.90
N TRP A 135 -17.33 -15.52 -9.96
CA TRP A 135 -16.61 -15.24 -11.19
C TRP A 135 -15.58 -16.32 -11.63
N GLY A 136 -15.55 -17.53 -11.05
CA GLY A 136 -14.50 -18.50 -11.39
C GLY A 136 -14.81 -19.98 -11.21
N ARG A 137 -14.22 -20.82 -12.08
CA ARG A 137 -14.15 -22.29 -11.94
C ARG A 137 -13.49 -22.66 -10.61
N ALA A 138 -13.85 -23.82 -10.05
CA ALA A 138 -13.34 -24.30 -8.75
C ALA A 138 -11.80 -24.23 -8.62
N ASP A 139 -11.10 -24.52 -9.70
CA ASP A 139 -9.63 -24.50 -9.76
C ASP A 139 -9.04 -23.09 -9.59
N THR A 140 -9.62 -22.07 -10.24
CA THR A 140 -9.19 -20.67 -10.10
C THR A 140 -9.46 -20.13 -8.70
N ARG A 141 -10.57 -20.56 -8.09
CA ARG A 141 -10.92 -20.22 -6.71
C ARG A 141 -9.91 -20.81 -5.72
N ALA A 142 -9.50 -22.06 -5.90
CA ALA A 142 -8.49 -22.69 -5.07
C ALA A 142 -7.14 -21.95 -5.17
N LEU A 143 -6.77 -21.48 -6.36
CA LEU A 143 -5.57 -20.68 -6.57
C LEU A 143 -5.63 -19.32 -5.86
N ILE A 144 -6.77 -18.60 -5.96
CA ILE A 144 -6.97 -17.33 -5.25
C ILE A 144 -6.93 -17.53 -3.74
N VAL A 145 -7.59 -18.57 -3.22
CA VAL A 145 -7.57 -18.89 -1.77
C VAL A 145 -6.15 -19.19 -1.30
N LYS A 146 -5.35 -19.90 -2.10
CA LYS A 146 -3.92 -20.13 -1.82
C LYS A 146 -3.17 -18.80 -1.75
N ASP A 147 -3.34 -17.92 -2.73
CA ASP A 147 -2.61 -16.63 -2.79
C ASP A 147 -2.98 -15.72 -1.61
N VAL A 148 -4.27 -15.60 -1.27
CA VAL A 148 -4.74 -14.83 -0.11
C VAL A 148 -4.18 -15.39 1.20
N ARG A 149 -4.17 -16.72 1.38
CA ARG A 149 -3.57 -17.34 2.58
C ARG A 149 -2.07 -17.11 2.66
N THR A 150 -1.38 -17.09 1.51
CA THR A 150 0.07 -16.85 1.45
C THR A 150 0.37 -15.40 1.81
N PHE A 151 -0.41 -14.46 1.28
CA PHE A 151 -0.30 -13.04 1.63
C PHE A 151 -0.55 -12.78 3.12
N LEU A 152 -1.60 -13.36 3.71
CA LEU A 152 -1.90 -13.20 5.14
C LEU A 152 -0.84 -13.82 6.07
N ARG A 153 -0.07 -14.80 5.58
CA ARG A 153 1.03 -15.42 6.34
C ARG A 153 2.31 -14.59 6.30
N ASP A 154 2.49 -13.76 5.28
CA ASP A 154 3.65 -12.87 5.20
C ASP A 154 3.37 -11.54 5.91
N ALA A 155 3.71 -11.51 7.21
CA ALA A 155 3.54 -10.33 8.07
C ALA A 155 4.25 -9.08 7.53
N SER A 156 5.37 -9.25 6.82
CA SER A 156 6.15 -8.16 6.24
C SER A 156 5.38 -7.52 5.09
N GLN A 157 4.83 -8.33 4.19
CA GLN A 157 4.10 -7.84 3.01
C GLN A 157 2.82 -7.09 3.37
N TRP A 158 1.95 -7.67 4.21
CA TRP A 158 0.70 -7.01 4.56
C TRP A 158 0.93 -5.79 5.49
N GLY A 159 1.94 -5.84 6.37
CA GLY A 159 2.31 -4.71 7.22
C GLY A 159 2.77 -3.51 6.40
N GLN A 160 3.59 -3.74 5.37
CA GLN A 160 4.01 -2.72 4.43
C GLN A 160 2.85 -2.13 3.61
N SER A 161 1.88 -2.97 3.21
CA SER A 161 0.65 -2.50 2.54
C SER A 161 -0.18 -1.62 3.47
N LEU A 162 -0.30 -1.99 4.75
CA LEU A 162 -1.08 -1.23 5.72
C LEU A 162 -0.46 0.14 5.99
N ILE A 163 0.87 0.23 6.09
CA ILE A 163 1.57 1.51 6.26
C ILE A 163 1.30 2.43 5.06
N LEU A 164 1.46 1.92 3.83
CA LEU A 164 1.22 2.71 2.61
C LEU A 164 -0.24 3.19 2.50
N LEU A 165 -1.20 2.30 2.74
CA LEU A 165 -2.63 2.66 2.73
C LEU A 165 -2.99 3.63 3.87
N GLY A 166 -2.39 3.46 5.05
CA GLY A 166 -2.60 4.36 6.20
C GLY A 166 -2.10 5.77 5.93
N LEU A 167 -0.91 5.91 5.34
CA LEU A 167 -0.37 7.20 4.90
C LEU A 167 -1.25 7.85 3.84
N LEU A 168 -1.76 7.07 2.89
CA LEU A 168 -2.66 7.57 1.85
C LEU A 168 -3.98 8.07 2.42
N ILE A 169 -4.57 7.36 3.39
CA ILE A 169 -5.78 7.81 4.08
C ILE A 169 -5.50 9.11 4.85
N ALA A 170 -4.38 9.20 5.57
CA ALA A 170 -3.98 10.41 6.27
C ALA A 170 -3.82 11.60 5.31
N TYR A 171 -3.23 11.38 4.14
CA TYR A 171 -3.15 12.36 3.06
C TYR A 171 -4.54 12.84 2.59
N ILE A 172 -5.47 11.93 2.29
CA ILE A 172 -6.82 12.30 1.84
C ILE A 172 -7.57 13.11 2.92
N VAL A 173 -7.44 12.71 4.18
CA VAL A 173 -8.03 13.45 5.31
C VAL A 173 -7.44 14.85 5.45
N ASN A 174 -6.14 15.00 5.22
CA ASN A 174 -5.47 16.30 5.23
C ASN A 174 -5.95 17.20 4.07
N LEU A 175 -6.14 16.61 2.89
CA LEU A 175 -6.57 17.32 1.69
C LEU A 175 -7.93 18.00 1.83
N ARG A 176 -8.85 17.42 2.62
CA ARG A 176 -10.13 18.04 2.98
C ARG A 176 -9.96 19.40 3.67
N HIS A 177 -8.93 19.56 4.50
CA HIS A 177 -8.67 20.82 5.20
C HIS A 177 -8.08 21.87 4.27
N PHE A 178 -7.30 21.46 3.27
CA PHE A 178 -6.77 22.35 2.24
C PHE A 178 -7.88 22.86 1.31
N SER A 179 -8.81 21.98 0.94
CA SER A 179 -9.94 22.32 0.07
C SER A 179 -10.82 23.45 0.58
N HIS A 180 -11.07 23.52 1.89
CA HIS A 180 -11.95 24.55 2.46
C HIS A 180 -11.36 25.97 2.32
N ARG A 181 -10.06 26.10 2.03
CA ARG A 181 -9.39 27.39 1.85
C ARG A 181 -9.21 27.80 0.40
N LEU A 182 -9.56 26.93 -0.55
CA LEU A 182 -9.44 27.21 -1.97
C LEU A 182 -10.71 27.91 -2.46
N THR A 183 -10.63 29.23 -2.69
CA THR A 183 -11.74 30.07 -3.17
C THR A 183 -11.82 30.18 -4.69
N SER A 184 -10.82 29.69 -5.44
CA SER A 184 -10.77 29.79 -6.90
C SER A 184 -10.84 28.42 -7.58
N ASP A 185 -11.70 28.33 -8.60
CA ASP A 185 -11.96 27.12 -9.40
C ASP A 185 -10.68 26.51 -9.99
N PHE A 186 -9.72 27.35 -10.37
CA PHE A 186 -8.42 26.91 -10.89
C PHE A 186 -7.68 26.00 -9.90
N TRP A 187 -7.66 26.35 -8.62
CA TRP A 187 -6.95 25.57 -7.60
C TRP A 187 -7.66 24.28 -7.26
N ILE A 188 -9.00 24.27 -7.35
CA ILE A 188 -9.80 23.05 -7.18
C ILE A 188 -9.50 22.07 -8.30
N ASP A 189 -9.47 22.53 -9.55
CA ASP A 189 -9.16 21.68 -10.70
C ASP A 189 -7.71 21.17 -10.65
N LEU A 190 -6.73 22.05 -10.43
CA LEU A 190 -5.32 21.65 -10.29
C LEU A 190 -5.13 20.62 -9.17
N THR A 191 -5.74 20.84 -8.01
CA THR A 191 -5.66 19.92 -6.86
C THR A 191 -6.29 18.57 -7.20
N SER A 192 -7.38 18.54 -7.97
CA SER A 192 -8.04 17.30 -8.39
C SER A 192 -7.16 16.45 -9.32
N TYR A 193 -6.49 17.08 -10.29
CA TYR A 193 -5.54 16.39 -11.17
C TYR A 193 -4.30 15.90 -10.43
N LEU A 194 -3.75 16.72 -9.53
CA LEU A 194 -2.62 16.31 -8.68
C LEU A 194 -3.00 15.14 -7.77
N ASN A 195 -4.22 15.14 -7.22
CA ASN A 195 -4.73 14.03 -6.42
C ASN A 195 -4.90 12.75 -7.24
N LEU A 196 -5.46 12.84 -8.47
CA LEU A 196 -5.51 11.70 -9.40
C LEU A 196 -4.09 11.16 -9.65
N GLY A 197 -3.12 12.04 -9.90
CA GLY A 197 -1.72 11.69 -10.09
C GLY A 197 -1.10 11.01 -8.87
N ALA A 198 -1.30 11.55 -7.67
CA ALA A 198 -0.83 10.97 -6.42
C ALA A 198 -1.44 9.58 -6.18
N CYS A 199 -2.74 9.42 -6.43
CA CYS A 199 -3.41 8.12 -6.33
C CYS A 199 -2.88 7.11 -7.35
N ALA A 200 -2.63 7.54 -8.59
CA ALA A 200 -2.06 6.69 -9.64
C ALA A 200 -0.61 6.28 -9.34
N LEU A 201 0.22 7.18 -8.79
CA LEU A 201 1.60 6.86 -8.38
C LEU A 201 1.64 5.88 -7.20
N ASN A 202 0.74 6.05 -6.23
CA ASN A 202 0.58 5.09 -5.15
C ASN A 202 0.15 3.72 -5.69
N LEU A 203 -0.78 3.71 -6.65
CA LEU A 203 -1.18 2.47 -7.31
C LEU A 203 -0.01 1.80 -8.04
N ALA A 204 0.80 2.54 -8.81
CA ALA A 204 1.99 1.99 -9.46
C ALA A 204 2.99 1.40 -8.46
N THR A 205 3.13 2.02 -7.29
CA THR A 205 3.98 1.52 -6.21
C THR A 205 3.43 0.20 -5.65
N LEU A 206 2.12 0.13 -5.42
CA LEU A 206 1.44 -1.08 -4.94
C LEU A 206 1.50 -2.22 -5.98
N THR A 207 1.27 -1.92 -7.27
CA THR A 207 1.35 -2.93 -8.33
C THR A 207 2.77 -3.46 -8.50
N THR A 208 3.77 -2.57 -8.48
CA THR A 208 5.18 -2.98 -8.58
C THR A 208 5.59 -3.82 -7.39
N ARG A 209 5.10 -3.53 -6.17
CA ARG A 209 5.47 -4.28 -4.97
C ARG A 209 4.75 -5.62 -4.83
N PHE A 210 3.46 -5.67 -5.15
CA PHE A 210 2.61 -6.82 -4.83
C PHE A 210 2.18 -7.64 -6.02
N VAL A 211 2.18 -7.06 -7.23
CA VAL A 211 1.61 -7.67 -8.44
C VAL A 211 2.72 -8.17 -9.37
N PHE A 212 3.77 -7.36 -9.57
CA PHE A 212 4.94 -7.76 -10.34
C PHE A 212 5.62 -9.05 -9.82
N PRO A 213 5.93 -9.21 -8.52
CA PRO A 213 6.63 -10.40 -8.06
C PRO A 213 5.73 -11.65 -7.94
N GLN A 214 4.41 -11.58 -8.14
CA GLN A 214 3.50 -12.71 -7.90
C GLN A 214 3.86 -13.98 -8.66
N ILE A 215 4.36 -13.83 -9.89
CA ILE A 215 4.75 -14.97 -10.72
C ILE A 215 6.10 -15.51 -10.24
N SER A 216 7.05 -14.63 -9.94
CA SER A 216 8.36 -15.00 -9.40
C SER A 216 8.28 -15.68 -8.03
N LEU A 217 7.32 -15.28 -7.18
CA LEU A 217 7.06 -15.85 -5.85
C LEU A 217 6.48 -17.28 -5.90
N GLU A 218 6.01 -17.77 -7.05
CA GLU A 218 5.73 -19.20 -7.21
C GLU A 218 7.02 -20.04 -7.18
N GLY A 219 8.16 -19.40 -7.47
CA GLY A 219 9.51 -19.92 -7.28
C GLY A 219 9.74 -21.27 -7.96
N LYS A 220 10.53 -22.12 -7.29
CA LYS A 220 10.88 -23.47 -7.74
C LYS A 220 9.69 -24.43 -7.85
N ARG A 221 8.48 -24.04 -7.38
CA ARG A 221 7.28 -24.88 -7.39
C ARG A 221 6.37 -24.62 -8.58
N ILE A 222 6.78 -23.76 -9.51
CA ILE A 222 6.01 -23.43 -10.70
C ILE A 222 5.66 -24.65 -11.56
N TRP A 223 6.50 -25.70 -11.54
CA TRP A 223 6.25 -26.95 -12.26
C TRP A 223 4.96 -27.66 -11.83
N ILE A 224 4.57 -27.55 -10.54
CA ILE A 224 3.33 -28.13 -10.02
C ILE A 224 2.11 -27.47 -10.68
N ILE A 225 2.18 -26.16 -10.89
CA ILE A 225 1.13 -25.38 -11.57
C ILE A 225 1.14 -25.68 -13.07
N GLY A 226 2.33 -25.89 -13.63
CA GLY A 226 2.53 -26.26 -15.02
C GLY A 226 1.91 -27.62 -15.39
N MET A 227 2.06 -28.62 -14.52
CA MET A 227 1.47 -29.95 -14.70
C MET A 227 -0.01 -30.03 -14.28
N ALA A 228 -0.53 -29.01 -13.59
CA ALA A 228 -1.95 -28.95 -13.22
C ALA A 228 -2.83 -28.65 -14.46
N PRO A 229 -4.07 -29.17 -14.53
CA PRO A 229 -4.98 -29.02 -15.68
C PRO A 229 -5.42 -27.57 -15.97
N LEU A 230 -5.07 -26.63 -15.10
CA LEU A 230 -5.26 -25.20 -15.26
C LEU A 230 -4.41 -24.63 -16.41
N GLY A 231 -3.16 -25.08 -16.56
CA GLY A 231 -2.19 -24.53 -17.49
C GLY A 231 -1.71 -23.11 -17.14
N MET A 232 -0.49 -22.76 -17.58
CA MET A 232 0.18 -21.53 -17.14
C MET A 232 -0.51 -20.23 -17.58
N ARG A 233 -1.10 -20.24 -18.78
CA ARG A 233 -1.85 -19.09 -19.31
C ARG A 233 -3.06 -18.76 -18.44
N ARG A 234 -3.83 -19.76 -17.98
CA ARG A 234 -5.01 -19.50 -17.14
C ARG A 234 -4.59 -19.05 -15.76
N THR A 235 -3.52 -19.59 -15.20
CA THR A 235 -2.97 -19.14 -13.92
C THR A 235 -2.59 -17.66 -13.96
N LEU A 236 -1.87 -17.23 -15.00
CA LEU A 236 -1.49 -15.83 -15.17
C LEU A 236 -2.73 -14.92 -15.31
N MET A 237 -3.71 -15.32 -16.13
CA MET A 237 -4.97 -14.56 -16.29
C MET A 237 -5.79 -14.50 -15.01
N ALA A 238 -5.85 -15.57 -14.23
CA ALA A 238 -6.54 -15.61 -12.95
C ALA A 238 -5.89 -14.65 -11.94
N LYS A 239 -4.56 -14.66 -11.84
CA LYS A 239 -3.79 -13.73 -10.99
C LYS A 239 -3.97 -12.28 -11.44
N PHE A 240 -3.90 -12.03 -12.75
CA PHE A 240 -4.15 -10.72 -13.34
C PHE A 240 -5.55 -10.18 -13.00
N LEU A 241 -6.60 -10.98 -13.24
CA LEU A 241 -7.97 -10.57 -12.99
C LEU A 241 -8.22 -10.32 -11.50
N PHE A 242 -7.72 -11.20 -10.63
CA PHE A 242 -7.83 -11.04 -9.18
C PHE A 242 -7.11 -9.78 -8.69
N SER A 243 -5.85 -9.58 -9.09
CA SER A 243 -5.05 -8.41 -8.72
C SER A 243 -5.71 -7.11 -9.20
N THR A 244 -6.17 -7.11 -10.45
CA THR A 244 -6.85 -5.96 -11.04
C THR A 244 -8.14 -5.66 -10.30
N ALA A 245 -8.97 -6.65 -10.00
CA ALA A 245 -10.22 -6.44 -9.25
C ALA A 245 -9.97 -5.82 -7.87
N VAL A 246 -8.99 -6.34 -7.12
CA VAL A 246 -8.66 -5.83 -5.77
C VAL A 246 -8.12 -4.40 -5.84
N SER A 247 -7.09 -4.17 -6.64
CA SER A 247 -6.43 -2.86 -6.73
C SER A 247 -7.30 -1.77 -7.38
N MET A 248 -8.09 -2.12 -8.41
CA MET A 248 -9.07 -1.22 -9.02
C MET A 248 -10.17 -0.84 -8.03
N SER A 249 -10.71 -1.80 -7.27
CA SER A 249 -11.72 -1.50 -6.25
C SER A 249 -11.20 -0.55 -5.18
N VAL A 250 -9.99 -0.81 -4.67
CA VAL A 250 -9.37 0.03 -3.63
C VAL A 250 -9.10 1.44 -4.16
N THR A 251 -8.56 1.58 -5.37
CA THR A 251 -8.21 2.89 -5.94
C THR A 251 -9.41 3.70 -6.40
N MET A 252 -10.41 3.07 -7.00
CA MET A 252 -11.68 3.74 -7.33
C MET A 252 -12.39 4.23 -6.06
N ALA A 253 -12.39 3.44 -4.99
CA ALA A 253 -12.95 3.86 -3.71
C ALA A 253 -12.17 5.04 -3.10
N LEU A 254 -10.84 5.02 -3.15
CA LEU A 254 -9.99 6.10 -2.64
C LEU A 254 -10.18 7.40 -3.43
N VAL A 255 -10.13 7.36 -4.76
CA VAL A 255 -10.33 8.55 -5.61
C VAL A 255 -11.77 9.05 -5.50
N GLY A 256 -12.77 8.16 -5.54
CA GLY A 256 -14.16 8.53 -5.36
C GLY A 256 -14.43 9.21 -4.02
N ALA A 257 -13.91 8.64 -2.92
CA ALA A 257 -14.01 9.24 -1.60
C ALA A 257 -13.28 10.58 -1.53
N SER A 258 -12.08 10.68 -2.10
CA SER A 258 -11.29 11.91 -2.10
C SER A 258 -11.96 13.04 -2.88
N CYS A 259 -12.51 12.75 -4.07
CA CYS A 259 -13.26 13.72 -4.86
C CYS A 259 -14.60 14.10 -4.22
N ALA A 260 -15.28 13.17 -3.54
CA ALA A 260 -16.49 13.47 -2.77
C ALA A 260 -16.18 14.39 -1.57
N MET A 261 -15.05 14.21 -0.90
CA MET A 261 -14.58 15.09 0.17
C MET A 261 -14.17 16.48 -0.33
N LEU A 262 -13.90 16.62 -1.62
CA LEU A 262 -13.54 17.87 -2.29
C LEU A 262 -14.79 18.66 -2.77
N SER A 263 -16.00 18.16 -2.50
CA SER A 263 -17.30 18.79 -2.83
C SER A 263 -17.45 19.14 -4.32
N ILE A 264 -16.87 18.34 -5.20
CA ILE A 264 -16.93 18.53 -6.65
C ILE A 264 -18.23 17.93 -7.23
N PRO A 265 -18.80 18.50 -8.31
CA PRO A 265 -19.97 17.92 -9.00
C PRO A 265 -19.77 16.45 -9.40
N LEU A 266 -20.85 15.67 -9.31
CA LEU A 266 -20.87 14.22 -9.53
C LEU A 266 -20.28 13.78 -10.89
N GLU A 267 -20.46 14.58 -11.93
CA GLU A 267 -19.91 14.32 -13.27
C GLU A 267 -18.38 14.23 -13.27
N ARG A 268 -17.70 15.14 -12.56
CA ARG A 268 -16.24 15.14 -12.47
C ARG A 268 -15.75 14.01 -11.56
N ILE A 269 -16.51 13.66 -10.52
CA ILE A 269 -16.20 12.48 -9.69
C ILE A 269 -16.18 11.23 -10.57
N LEU A 270 -17.25 11.00 -11.35
CA LEU A 270 -17.33 9.86 -12.27
C LEU A 270 -16.18 9.87 -13.29
N TYR A 271 -15.84 11.04 -13.83
CA TYR A 271 -14.69 11.19 -14.74
C TYR A 271 -13.37 10.73 -14.12
N PHE A 272 -13.03 11.22 -12.92
CA PHE A 272 -11.78 10.83 -12.24
C PHE A 272 -11.79 9.36 -11.81
N THR A 273 -12.93 8.86 -11.32
CA THR A 273 -13.08 7.47 -10.91
C THR A 273 -12.97 6.50 -12.09
N LEU A 274 -13.52 6.83 -13.26
CA LEU A 274 -13.37 6.03 -14.48
C LEU A 274 -11.93 6.09 -15.00
N THR A 275 -11.32 7.28 -15.01
CA THR A 275 -9.93 7.48 -15.44
C THR A 275 -8.97 6.62 -14.62
N VAL A 276 -9.06 6.68 -13.28
CA VAL A 276 -8.20 5.86 -12.41
C VAL A 276 -8.49 4.37 -12.59
N GLY A 277 -9.73 3.97 -12.87
CA GLY A 277 -10.08 2.58 -13.16
C GLY A 277 -9.37 2.03 -14.39
N VAL A 278 -9.33 2.79 -15.49
CA VAL A 278 -8.57 2.42 -16.70
C VAL A 278 -7.06 2.42 -16.44
N MET A 279 -6.55 3.40 -15.70
CA MET A 279 -5.14 3.43 -15.29
C MET A 279 -4.79 2.21 -14.43
N ALA A 280 -5.66 1.81 -13.51
CA ALA A 280 -5.49 0.65 -12.66
C ALA A 280 -5.39 -0.64 -13.47
N PHE A 281 -6.30 -0.84 -14.43
CA PHE A 281 -6.26 -1.98 -15.34
C PHE A 281 -4.93 -2.03 -16.10
N THR A 282 -4.51 -0.89 -16.66
CA THR A 282 -3.28 -0.79 -17.47
C THR A 282 -2.02 -1.04 -16.65
N LEU A 283 -1.91 -0.44 -15.46
CA LEU A 283 -0.77 -0.60 -14.56
C LEU A 283 -0.65 -2.05 -14.04
N ASN A 284 -1.77 -2.72 -13.76
CA ASN A 284 -1.75 -4.15 -13.43
C ASN A 284 -1.32 -5.00 -14.62
N ALA A 285 -1.81 -4.70 -15.82
CA ALA A 285 -1.46 -5.46 -17.02
C ALA A 285 0.04 -5.34 -17.33
N LEU A 286 0.59 -4.12 -17.15
CA LEU A 286 2.01 -3.84 -17.28
C LEU A 286 2.84 -4.58 -16.23
N ALA A 287 2.44 -4.53 -14.95
CA ALA A 287 3.14 -5.21 -13.86
C ALA A 287 3.14 -6.73 -14.00
N VAL A 288 1.97 -7.34 -14.28
CA VAL A 288 1.87 -8.80 -14.50
C VAL A 288 2.61 -9.21 -15.77
N GLY A 289 2.46 -8.45 -16.85
CA GLY A 289 3.11 -8.71 -18.13
C GLY A 289 4.63 -8.73 -18.01
N LEU A 290 5.23 -7.68 -17.43
CA LEU A 290 6.68 -7.61 -17.21
C LEU A 290 7.15 -8.63 -16.18
N GLY A 291 6.38 -8.90 -15.13
CA GLY A 291 6.69 -9.94 -14.14
C GLY A 291 6.73 -11.34 -14.75
N ALA A 292 5.94 -11.58 -15.81
CA ALA A 292 5.93 -12.82 -16.57
C ALA A 292 7.06 -12.91 -17.61
N VAL A 293 7.49 -11.77 -18.18
CA VAL A 293 8.58 -11.71 -19.17
C VAL A 293 9.94 -11.89 -18.49
N TYR A 294 10.13 -11.29 -17.31
CA TYR A 294 11.38 -11.35 -16.53
C TYR A 294 11.18 -12.03 -15.18
N PRO A 295 10.81 -13.32 -15.14
CA PRO A 295 10.60 -14.02 -13.88
C PRO A 295 11.93 -14.34 -13.20
N ASN A 296 11.97 -14.17 -11.88
CA ASN A 296 13.12 -14.59 -11.07
C ASN A 296 12.68 -15.62 -10.02
N PHE A 297 12.72 -16.90 -10.38
CA PHE A 297 12.28 -18.01 -9.52
C PHE A 297 13.31 -18.45 -8.46
N ARG A 298 14.50 -17.85 -8.46
CA ARG A 298 15.58 -18.21 -7.51
C ARG A 298 15.46 -17.44 -6.20
N GLU A 299 14.86 -16.27 -6.23
CA GLU A 299 14.73 -15.38 -5.08
C GLU A 299 13.35 -15.54 -4.45
N ASP A 300 13.31 -15.80 -3.14
CA ASP A 300 12.05 -15.88 -2.39
C ASP A 300 11.63 -14.52 -1.79
N ASN A 301 12.55 -13.53 -1.78
CA ASN A 301 12.29 -12.22 -1.20
C ASN A 301 11.67 -11.26 -2.25
N PRO A 302 10.40 -10.81 -2.07
CA PRO A 302 9.73 -9.93 -3.03
C PRO A 302 10.48 -8.61 -3.25
N SER A 303 11.07 -8.03 -2.19
CA SER A 303 11.79 -6.76 -2.30
C SER A 303 13.01 -6.88 -3.22
N LYS A 304 13.69 -8.02 -3.22
CA LYS A 304 14.85 -8.27 -4.08
C LYS A 304 14.45 -8.53 -5.52
N ILE A 305 13.30 -9.19 -5.74
CA ILE A 305 12.73 -9.39 -7.08
C ILE A 305 12.36 -8.05 -7.72
N VAL A 306 11.75 -7.15 -6.94
CA VAL A 306 11.33 -5.81 -7.39
C VAL A 306 12.54 -4.91 -7.69
N SER A 307 13.62 -5.01 -6.92
CA SER A 307 14.86 -4.27 -7.21
C SER A 307 15.65 -4.81 -8.42
N GLY A 308 15.21 -5.90 -9.04
CA GLY A 308 15.81 -6.43 -10.27
C GLY A 308 15.46 -5.60 -11.51
N PHE A 309 16.09 -5.93 -12.64
CA PHE A 309 15.90 -5.24 -13.92
C PHE A 309 14.44 -5.14 -14.37
N GLY A 310 13.67 -6.23 -14.24
CA GLY A 310 12.25 -6.21 -14.63
C GLY A 310 11.40 -5.27 -13.76
N GLY A 311 11.71 -5.17 -12.47
CA GLY A 311 10.96 -4.31 -11.55
C GLY A 311 11.30 -2.83 -11.71
N THR A 312 12.56 -2.49 -12.00
CA THR A 312 12.95 -1.11 -12.35
C THR A 312 12.32 -0.65 -13.66
N LEU A 313 12.31 -1.51 -14.69
CA LEU A 313 11.59 -1.23 -15.94
C LEU A 313 10.09 -1.04 -15.72
N CYS A 314 9.46 -1.88 -14.89
CA CYS A 314 8.06 -1.75 -14.53
C CYS A 314 7.77 -0.39 -13.87
N LEU A 315 8.63 0.04 -12.94
CA LEU A 315 8.51 1.33 -12.26
C LEU A 315 8.63 2.50 -13.24
N VAL A 316 9.69 2.52 -14.07
CA VAL A 316 9.94 3.59 -15.04
C VAL A 316 8.79 3.70 -16.05
N LEU A 317 8.35 2.59 -16.64
CA LEU A 317 7.25 2.59 -17.60
C LEU A 317 5.92 3.00 -16.96
N SER A 318 5.66 2.57 -15.73
CA SER A 318 4.47 3.00 -14.97
C SER A 318 4.49 4.51 -14.72
N PHE A 319 5.65 5.07 -14.35
CA PHE A 319 5.80 6.50 -14.11
C PHE A 319 5.60 7.33 -15.38
N LEU A 320 6.24 6.94 -16.49
CA LEU A 320 6.07 7.59 -17.79
C LEU A 320 4.61 7.52 -18.27
N TYR A 321 3.96 6.36 -18.08
CA TYR A 321 2.55 6.19 -18.40
C TYR A 321 1.66 7.13 -17.58
N ILE A 322 1.88 7.21 -16.26
CA ILE A 322 1.08 8.07 -15.39
C ILE A 322 1.24 9.53 -15.77
N ILE A 323 2.46 10.02 -15.94
CA ILE A 323 2.71 11.42 -16.33
C ILE A 323 2.10 11.70 -17.70
N GLY A 324 2.39 10.87 -18.71
CA GLY A 324 1.91 11.09 -20.08
C GLY A 324 0.38 11.13 -20.15
N MET A 325 -0.29 10.16 -19.52
CA MET A 325 -1.75 10.10 -19.54
C MET A 325 -2.40 11.16 -18.65
N LEU A 326 -1.80 11.51 -17.51
CA LEU A 326 -2.31 12.58 -16.64
C LEU A 326 -2.20 13.94 -17.34
N SER A 327 -1.07 14.24 -17.98
CA SER A 327 -0.88 15.47 -18.76
C SER A 327 -1.85 15.56 -19.93
N LEU A 328 -2.04 14.46 -20.67
CA LEU A 328 -3.05 14.37 -21.71
C LEU A 328 -4.46 14.67 -21.17
N MET A 329 -4.81 14.07 -20.05
CA MET A 329 -6.14 14.19 -19.43
C MET A 329 -6.40 15.56 -18.80
N ALA A 330 -5.34 16.24 -18.36
CA ALA A 330 -5.39 17.62 -17.90
C ALA A 330 -5.55 18.59 -19.10
N ALA A 331 -4.80 18.38 -20.19
CA ALA A 331 -4.83 19.23 -21.38
C ALA A 331 -6.15 19.12 -22.18
N THR A 332 -6.73 17.91 -22.26
CA THR A 332 -7.95 17.66 -23.05
C THR A 332 -9.24 17.82 -22.27
N SER A 333 -9.16 18.21 -21.00
CA SER A 333 -10.31 18.34 -20.13
C SER A 333 -11.25 19.47 -20.54
N ARG A 334 -12.56 19.24 -20.37
CA ARG A 334 -13.59 20.28 -20.49
C ARG A 334 -13.61 21.25 -19.31
N TRP A 335 -13.09 20.82 -18.17
CA TRP A 335 -13.18 21.59 -16.92
C TRP A 335 -11.87 22.26 -16.55
N ALA A 336 -10.73 21.74 -17.01
CA ALA A 336 -9.43 22.32 -16.70
C ALA A 336 -9.03 23.45 -17.66
N PHE A 337 -8.36 24.48 -17.12
CA PHE A 337 -7.56 25.48 -17.84
C PHE A 337 -8.21 26.12 -19.09
N GLY A 338 -9.47 26.58 -18.97
CA GLY A 338 -10.13 27.37 -20.01
C GLY A 338 -11.08 26.59 -20.93
N GLY A 339 -11.28 25.29 -20.67
CA GLY A 339 -12.34 24.49 -21.29
C GLY A 339 -12.07 24.12 -22.76
N SER A 340 -11.69 22.87 -23.01
CA SER A 340 -11.54 22.36 -24.37
C SER A 340 -12.89 22.10 -25.05
N SER A 341 -12.92 22.23 -26.39
CA SER A 341 -14.10 21.88 -27.19
C SER A 341 -14.49 20.40 -26.99
N ALA A 342 -15.78 20.08 -27.17
CA ALA A 342 -16.28 18.71 -27.02
C ALA A 342 -15.53 17.70 -27.92
N VAL A 343 -15.05 18.15 -29.08
CA VAL A 343 -14.26 17.35 -30.03
C VAL A 343 -12.89 17.00 -29.45
N ILE A 344 -12.17 17.97 -28.88
CA ILE A 344 -10.84 17.75 -28.27
C ILE A 344 -10.96 16.83 -27.05
N PHE A 345 -12.02 16.99 -26.26
CA PHE A 345 -12.31 16.09 -25.14
C PHE A 345 -12.55 14.64 -25.59
N GLY A 346 -13.33 14.44 -26.66
CA GLY A 346 -13.58 13.11 -27.23
C GLY A 346 -12.30 12.47 -27.80
N LEU A 347 -11.50 13.25 -28.53
CA LEU A 347 -10.21 12.79 -29.06
C LEU A 347 -9.22 12.45 -27.94
N GLY A 348 -9.18 13.26 -26.87
CA GLY A 348 -8.36 13.02 -25.69
C GLY A 348 -8.71 11.69 -25.02
N TRP A 349 -10.00 11.41 -24.83
CA TRP A 349 -10.47 10.12 -24.33
C TRP A 349 -10.13 8.96 -25.27
N GLY A 350 -10.28 9.15 -26.58
CA GLY A 350 -9.90 8.15 -27.58
C GLY A 350 -8.41 7.81 -27.52
N LEU A 351 -7.56 8.83 -27.44
CA LEU A 351 -6.11 8.66 -27.32
C LEU A 351 -5.72 8.02 -25.98
N PHE A 352 -6.38 8.42 -24.89
CA PHE A 352 -6.18 7.83 -23.57
C PHE A 352 -6.54 6.35 -23.57
N LEU A 353 -7.76 5.99 -23.98
CA LEU A 353 -8.20 4.59 -24.00
C LEU A 353 -7.36 3.75 -24.97
N GLY A 354 -7.03 4.27 -26.15
CA GLY A 354 -6.17 3.60 -27.11
C GLY A 354 -4.75 3.39 -26.59
N GLY A 355 -4.15 4.44 -26.01
CA GLY A 355 -2.81 4.38 -25.41
C GLY A 355 -2.75 3.44 -24.21
N SER A 356 -3.72 3.53 -23.29
CA SER A 356 -3.88 2.62 -22.15
C SER A 356 -4.07 1.17 -22.59
N PHE A 357 -4.91 0.93 -23.61
CA PHE A 357 -5.11 -0.41 -24.16
C PHE A 357 -3.82 -0.97 -24.76
N LEU A 358 -3.11 -0.20 -25.59
CA LEU A 358 -1.86 -0.65 -26.21
C LEU A 358 -0.76 -0.93 -25.18
N LEU A 359 -0.55 0.00 -24.24
CA LEU A 359 0.47 -0.13 -23.20
C LEU A 359 0.16 -1.24 -22.18
N GLY A 360 -1.11 -1.56 -21.95
CA GLY A 360 -1.49 -2.71 -21.12
C GLY A 360 -1.44 -4.04 -21.90
N TRP A 361 -1.90 -4.04 -23.15
CA TRP A 361 -2.00 -5.25 -23.97
C TRP A 361 -0.64 -5.80 -24.40
N LEU A 362 0.31 -4.94 -24.78
CA LEU A 362 1.62 -5.36 -25.28
C LEU A 362 2.41 -6.18 -24.24
N PRO A 363 2.64 -5.69 -23.00
CA PRO A 363 3.36 -6.45 -21.97
C PRO A 363 2.60 -7.71 -21.56
N LEU A 364 1.27 -7.62 -21.44
CA LEU A 364 0.45 -8.77 -21.05
C LEU A 364 0.53 -9.89 -22.09
N ARG A 365 0.44 -9.56 -23.38
CA ARG A 365 0.57 -10.53 -24.47
C ARG A 365 1.98 -11.12 -24.54
N ALA A 366 3.01 -10.31 -24.35
CA ALA A 366 4.40 -10.78 -24.26
C ALA A 366 4.58 -11.76 -23.10
N GLY A 367 4.03 -11.44 -21.93
CA GLY A 367 4.03 -12.30 -20.74
C GLY A 367 3.32 -13.63 -20.96
N ILE A 368 2.12 -13.62 -21.56
CA ILE A 368 1.36 -14.84 -21.88
C ILE A 368 2.15 -15.74 -22.84
N ARG A 369 2.74 -15.16 -23.90
CA ARG A 369 3.54 -15.93 -24.87
C ARG A 369 4.76 -16.55 -24.21
N LYS A 370 5.49 -15.78 -23.40
CA LYS A 370 6.67 -16.27 -22.70
C LYS A 370 6.34 -17.42 -21.77
N MET A 371 5.28 -17.28 -20.96
CA MET A 371 4.83 -18.33 -20.03
C MET A 371 4.28 -19.58 -20.72
N ALA A 372 3.80 -19.47 -21.96
CA ALA A 372 3.42 -20.62 -22.78
C ALA A 372 4.63 -21.38 -23.35
N SER A 373 5.76 -20.68 -23.53
CA SER A 373 7.03 -21.26 -24.00
C SER A 373 7.97 -21.71 -22.88
N VAL A 374 7.61 -21.51 -21.61
CA VAL A 374 8.40 -22.03 -20.49
C VAL A 374 8.21 -23.53 -20.46
N GLU A 375 9.22 -24.27 -20.91
CA GLU A 375 9.33 -25.71 -20.66
C GLU A 375 9.49 -25.93 -19.15
N ILE A 376 8.62 -26.80 -18.62
CA ILE A 376 8.47 -27.09 -17.19
C ILE A 376 9.37 -28.25 -16.80
#